data_AF-A0A833LHR7-F1
#
_entry.id   AF-A0A833LHR7-F1
#
_cell.length_a   1.000
_cell.length_b   1.000
_cell.length_c   1.000
_cell.angle_alpha   90.00
_cell.angle_beta   90.00
_cell.angle_gamma   90.00
#
_symmetry.space_group_name_H-M   'P 1'
#
loop_
_entity.id
_entity.type
_entity.pdbx_description
1 polymer ?
#
loop_
_entity_poly.entity_id
_entity_poly.type
_entity_poly.pdbx_seq_one_letter_code
_entity_poly.pdbx_strand_id
1 'polypeptide(L)'
;MPAEFIAWLNNDCVFANTLVDRIVSAALEPAGAVAEPYALWAIEKQDRLVVPLTHKCIRLVDDLKVTERLKLFILNLGHTCLAERWIADRRPRGETVREVLAEPELRRMLDAIYDEEVLPVFAAAGIAEAPAYRDTVIERFSNPFLDHHLSDIAKDHAAKKERRIGGLRQLAAEVAPGMRLPRLAAIEESGVA
;
A
#
# COMPACT_ATOMS: atom_id res chain seq x y z
N MET A 1 -34.70 -7.68 3.52
CA MET A 1 -35.08 -6.37 2.94
C MET A 1 -36.21 -6.57 1.94
N PRO A 2 -37.09 -5.59 1.70
CA PRO A 2 -38.17 -5.71 0.71
C PRO A 2 -37.63 -5.97 -0.70
N ALA A 3 -38.37 -6.75 -1.52
CA ALA A 3 -37.92 -7.14 -2.86
C ALA A 3 -37.74 -5.94 -3.81
N GLU A 4 -38.65 -4.98 -3.76
CA GLU A 4 -38.59 -3.75 -4.59
C GLU A 4 -37.34 -2.92 -4.28
N PHE A 5 -36.95 -2.84 -3.00
CA PHE A 5 -35.74 -2.13 -2.59
C PHE A 5 -34.47 -2.81 -3.12
N ILE A 6 -34.40 -4.15 -3.09
CA ILE A 6 -33.28 -4.90 -3.66
C ILE A 6 -33.22 -4.70 -5.18
N ALA A 7 -34.37 -4.69 -5.86
CA ALA A 7 -34.44 -4.41 -7.28
C ALA A 7 -33.91 -3.01 -7.62
N TRP A 8 -34.28 -2.00 -6.84
CA TRP A 8 -33.75 -0.64 -6.98
C TRP A 8 -32.24 -0.58 -6.76
N LEU A 9 -31.74 -1.20 -5.67
CA LEU A 9 -30.30 -1.25 -5.40
C LEU A 9 -29.50 -1.88 -6.55
N ASN A 10 -29.99 -2.98 -7.13
CA ASN A 10 -29.26 -3.71 -8.15
C ASN A 10 -29.34 -3.06 -9.55
N ASN A 11 -30.43 -2.35 -9.85
CA ASN A 11 -30.70 -1.86 -11.20
C ASN A 11 -30.55 -0.35 -11.34
N ASP A 12 -30.75 0.44 -10.28
CA ASP A 12 -30.76 1.90 -10.35
C ASP A 12 -29.50 2.54 -9.76
N CYS A 13 -28.86 1.89 -8.79
CA CYS A 13 -27.62 2.39 -8.19
C CYS A 13 -26.38 1.94 -8.98
N VAL A 14 -25.38 2.83 -9.06
CA VAL A 14 -24.04 2.50 -9.56
C VAL A 14 -23.08 2.52 -8.37
N PHE A 15 -22.48 1.37 -8.07
CA PHE A 15 -21.48 1.24 -7.01
C PHE A 15 -20.08 1.35 -7.62
N ALA A 16 -19.48 2.53 -7.44
CA ALA A 16 -18.17 2.85 -8.01
C ALA A 16 -17.06 2.08 -7.29
N ASN A 17 -16.26 1.30 -8.03
CA ASN A 17 -15.01 0.76 -7.51
C ASN A 17 -13.95 1.85 -7.51
N THR A 18 -13.28 2.05 -6.37
CA THR A 18 -12.26 3.10 -6.26
C THR A 18 -11.08 2.65 -5.42
N LEU A 19 -9.90 3.22 -5.73
CA LEU A 19 -8.71 3.17 -4.91
C LEU A 19 -8.30 4.59 -4.55
N VAL A 20 -8.17 4.84 -3.24
CA VAL A 20 -7.63 6.09 -2.71
C VAL A 20 -6.26 5.85 -2.11
N ASP A 21 -5.31 6.76 -2.34
CA ASP A 21 -3.98 6.71 -1.76
C ASP A 21 -3.48 8.11 -1.37
N ARG A 22 -3.32 8.30 -0.06
CA ARG A 22 -2.75 9.48 0.58
C ARG A 22 -2.37 9.13 2.02
N ILE A 23 -1.13 9.40 2.41
CA ILE A 23 -0.69 9.27 3.80
C ILE A 23 -1.25 10.46 4.59
N VAL A 24 -1.91 10.14 5.70
CA VAL A 24 -2.48 11.09 6.66
C VAL A 24 -1.93 10.73 8.03
N SER A 25 -1.19 11.63 8.66
CA SER A 25 -0.44 11.33 9.89
C SER A 25 -1.15 11.78 11.16
N ALA A 26 -1.93 12.86 11.11
CA ALA A 26 -2.59 13.40 12.29
C ALA A 26 -3.90 14.12 11.93
N ALA A 27 -4.85 14.13 12.86
CA ALA A 27 -6.02 15.00 12.81
C ALA A 27 -5.67 16.40 13.35
N LEU A 28 -6.37 17.42 12.87
CA LEU A 28 -6.29 18.80 13.36
C LEU A 28 -7.65 19.22 13.90
N GLU A 29 -7.66 19.89 15.04
CA GLU A 29 -8.87 20.43 15.68
C GLU A 29 -9.17 21.85 15.17
N PRO A 30 -10.45 22.23 15.01
CA PRO A 30 -11.66 21.42 15.23
C PRO A 30 -12.04 20.52 14.03
N ALA A 31 -11.42 20.74 12.87
CA ALA A 31 -11.61 19.90 11.69
C ALA A 31 -10.44 20.09 10.72
N GLY A 32 -9.69 19.01 10.48
CA GLY A 32 -8.58 18.99 9.51
C GLY A 32 -7.70 17.76 9.67
N ALA A 33 -6.69 17.66 8.82
CA ALA A 33 -5.69 16.60 8.91
C ALA A 33 -4.35 17.04 8.31
N VAL A 34 -3.26 16.55 8.89
CA VAL A 34 -1.93 16.63 8.31
C VAL A 34 -1.78 15.48 7.32
N ALA A 35 -1.61 15.82 6.05
CA ALA A 35 -1.53 14.86 4.96
C ALA A 35 -0.45 15.27 3.95
N GLU A 36 0.13 14.27 3.29
CA GLU A 36 1.16 14.52 2.30
C GLU A 36 0.62 15.25 1.04
N PRO A 37 1.48 15.87 0.22
CA PRO A 37 1.08 16.48 -1.05
C PRO A 37 0.63 15.47 -2.11
N TYR A 38 1.24 14.28 -2.13
CA TYR A 38 0.81 13.19 -3.02
C TYR A 38 -0.64 12.80 -2.72
N ALA A 39 -1.44 12.66 -3.77
CA ALA A 39 -2.81 12.17 -3.65
C ALA A 39 -3.21 11.47 -4.94
N LEU A 40 -3.89 10.34 -4.78
CA LEU A 40 -4.49 9.58 -5.88
C LEU A 40 -5.90 9.14 -5.49
N TRP A 41 -6.83 9.34 -6.41
CA TRP A 41 -8.14 8.71 -6.40
C TRP A 41 -8.37 8.08 -7.77
N ALA A 42 -8.10 6.78 -7.87
CA ALA A 42 -8.39 6.00 -9.07
C ALA A 42 -9.83 5.48 -8.99
N ILE A 43 -10.56 5.60 -10.10
CA ILE A 43 -11.94 5.18 -10.24
C ILE A 43 -12.00 4.25 -11.45
N GLU A 44 -12.54 3.04 -11.27
CA GLU A 44 -12.74 2.09 -12.37
C GLU A 44 -13.85 2.58 -13.30
N LYS A 45 -13.65 2.49 -14.62
CA LYS A 45 -14.71 2.77 -15.59
C LYS A 45 -15.80 1.73 -15.45
N GLN A 46 -17.03 2.20 -15.22
CA GLN A 46 -18.22 1.36 -15.18
C GLN A 46 -19.32 2.01 -16.00
N ASP A 47 -20.22 1.19 -16.54
CA ASP A 47 -21.38 1.71 -17.26
C ASP A 47 -22.23 2.60 -16.33
N ARG A 48 -22.80 3.67 -16.90
CA ARG A 48 -23.58 4.70 -16.19
C ARG A 48 -22.84 5.47 -15.08
N LEU A 49 -21.56 5.21 -14.85
CA LEU A 49 -20.78 5.93 -13.85
C LEU A 49 -20.57 7.39 -14.27
N VAL A 50 -20.93 8.31 -13.38
CA VAL A 50 -20.63 9.73 -13.52
C VAL A 50 -19.62 10.12 -12.44
N VAL A 51 -18.43 10.53 -12.86
CA VAL A 51 -17.41 11.02 -11.94
C VAL A 51 -17.87 12.38 -11.39
N PRO A 52 -17.90 12.57 -10.06
CA PRO A 52 -18.57 13.73 -9.45
C PRO A 52 -17.86 15.07 -9.70
N LEU A 53 -16.56 15.05 -9.98
CA LEU A 53 -15.77 16.27 -10.26
C LEU A 53 -14.50 15.96 -11.05
N THR A 54 -13.93 16.98 -11.69
CA THR A 54 -12.62 16.89 -12.36
C THR A 54 -11.53 17.46 -11.47
N HIS A 55 -10.49 16.66 -11.19
CA HIS A 55 -9.33 17.09 -10.42
C HIS A 55 -8.09 16.31 -10.88
N LYS A 56 -6.91 16.93 -10.84
CA LYS A 56 -5.65 16.33 -11.34
C LYS A 56 -5.25 15.03 -10.64
N CYS A 57 -5.71 14.82 -9.40
CA CYS A 57 -5.47 13.61 -8.61
C CYS A 57 -6.53 12.52 -8.83
N ILE A 58 -7.62 12.82 -9.55
CA ILE A 58 -8.66 11.84 -9.89
C ILE A 58 -8.29 11.23 -11.24
N ARG A 59 -8.22 9.90 -11.28
CA ARG A 59 -7.90 9.14 -12.49
C ARG A 59 -9.00 8.14 -12.78
N LEU A 60 -9.59 8.26 -13.96
CA LEU A 60 -10.51 7.25 -14.48
C LEU A 60 -9.69 6.19 -15.21
N VAL A 61 -9.73 4.94 -14.76
CA VAL A 61 -8.91 3.83 -15.26
C VAL A 61 -9.78 2.68 -15.75
N ASP A 62 -9.28 1.87 -16.68
CA ASP A 62 -10.04 0.74 -17.21
C ASP A 62 -10.17 -0.41 -16.20
N ASP A 63 -9.19 -0.57 -15.31
CA ASP A 63 -9.17 -1.54 -14.21
C ASP A 63 -8.27 -1.00 -13.08
N LEU A 64 -8.60 -1.32 -11.83
CA LEU A 64 -7.83 -0.94 -10.64
C LEU A 64 -6.67 -1.90 -10.33
N LYS A 65 -6.66 -3.12 -10.88
CA LYS A 65 -5.69 -4.17 -10.51
C LYS A 65 -4.23 -3.72 -10.44
N VAL A 66 -3.77 -2.96 -11.44
CA VAL A 66 -2.38 -2.48 -11.46
C VAL A 66 -2.11 -1.51 -10.32
N THR A 67 -2.99 -0.51 -10.15
CA THR A 67 -2.88 0.49 -9.08
C THR A 67 -2.99 -0.16 -7.69
N GLU A 68 -3.88 -1.14 -7.55
CA GLU A 68 -4.06 -1.94 -6.33
C GLU A 68 -2.80 -2.72 -5.99
N ARG A 69 -2.21 -3.43 -6.96
CA ARG A 69 -0.97 -4.19 -6.77
C ARG A 69 0.18 -3.27 -6.37
N LEU A 70 0.38 -2.16 -7.08
CA LEU A 70 1.42 -1.17 -6.75
C LEU A 70 1.27 -0.69 -5.30
N LYS A 71 0.08 -0.21 -4.92
CA LYS A 71 -0.16 0.26 -3.55
C LYS A 71 -0.01 -0.87 -2.52
N LEU A 72 -0.52 -2.06 -2.80
CA LEU A 72 -0.53 -3.16 -1.84
C LEU A 72 0.85 -3.75 -1.60
N PHE A 73 1.63 -3.96 -2.67
CA PHE A 73 2.89 -4.69 -2.61
C PHE A 73 4.14 -3.80 -2.64
N ILE A 74 3.98 -2.49 -2.82
CA ILE A 74 5.08 -1.52 -2.65
C ILE A 74 4.79 -0.68 -1.42
N LEU A 75 3.82 0.24 -1.47
CA LEU A 75 3.53 1.15 -0.35
C LEU A 75 3.18 0.40 0.95
N ASN A 76 2.16 -0.45 0.91
CA ASN A 76 1.67 -1.12 2.11
C ASN A 76 2.64 -2.21 2.60
N LEU A 77 3.24 -2.97 1.69
CA LEU A 77 4.24 -3.98 2.04
C LEU A 77 5.48 -3.35 2.66
N GLY A 78 5.98 -2.23 2.11
CA GLY A 78 7.11 -1.51 2.68
C GLY A 78 6.85 -1.05 4.11
N HIS A 79 5.68 -0.47 4.37
CA HIS A 79 5.24 -0.14 5.72
C HIS A 79 5.23 -1.37 6.64
N THR A 80 4.78 -2.52 6.16
CA THR A 80 4.79 -3.78 6.92
C THR A 80 6.21 -4.25 7.21
N CYS A 81 7.14 -4.20 6.26
CA CYS A 81 8.54 -4.57 6.49
C CYS A 81 9.22 -3.66 7.53
N LEU A 82 8.92 -2.35 7.51
CA LEU A 82 9.43 -1.42 8.52
C LEU A 82 8.80 -1.66 9.90
N ALA A 83 7.49 -1.87 9.96
CA ALA A 83 6.78 -2.20 11.21
C ALA A 83 7.29 -3.52 11.82
N GLU A 84 7.59 -4.52 10.99
CA GLU A 84 8.21 -5.78 11.43
C GLU A 84 9.51 -5.53 12.19
N ARG A 85 10.44 -4.74 11.61
CA ARG A 85 11.70 -4.42 12.30
C ARG A 85 11.48 -3.58 13.54
N TRP A 86 10.58 -2.62 13.47
CA TRP A 86 10.20 -1.80 14.60
C TRP A 86 9.73 -2.63 15.81
N ILE A 87 8.88 -3.64 15.59
CA ILE A 87 8.43 -4.56 16.66
C ILE A 87 9.56 -5.49 17.10
N ALA A 88 10.24 -6.15 16.16
CA ALA A 88 11.27 -7.16 16.45
C ALA A 88 12.43 -6.57 17.26
N ASP A 89 12.83 -5.34 16.94
CA ASP A 89 13.94 -4.64 17.59
C ASP A 89 13.48 -3.85 18.83
N ARG A 90 12.19 -3.93 19.20
CA ARG A 90 11.56 -3.26 20.35
C ARG A 90 11.81 -1.75 20.38
N ARG A 91 11.64 -1.13 19.23
CA ARG A 91 11.99 0.28 19.01
C ARG A 91 11.00 1.24 19.70
N PRO A 92 11.38 2.52 19.91
CA PRO A 92 10.54 3.47 20.64
C PRO A 92 9.17 3.71 19.97
N ARG A 93 8.11 3.86 20.79
CA ARG A 93 6.73 4.07 20.33
C ARG A 93 6.53 5.30 19.43
N GLY A 94 7.27 6.37 19.69
CA GLY A 94 7.18 7.63 18.95
C GLY A 94 7.92 7.61 17.62
N GLU A 95 8.65 6.55 17.30
CA GLU A 95 9.47 6.49 16.11
C GLU A 95 8.63 6.49 14.83
N THR A 96 9.08 7.29 13.87
CA THR A 96 8.42 7.53 12.59
C THR A 96 9.08 6.75 11.46
N VAL A 97 8.34 6.56 10.37
CA VAL A 97 8.86 5.92 9.15
C VAL A 97 10.12 6.64 8.63
N ARG A 98 10.14 7.99 8.65
CA ARG A 98 11.29 8.76 8.16
C ARG A 98 12.55 8.54 9.01
N GLU A 99 12.41 8.38 10.32
CA GLU A 99 13.52 8.18 11.25
C GLU A 99 14.14 6.80 11.02
N VAL A 100 13.32 5.77 10.91
CA VAL A 100 13.77 4.42 10.55
C VAL A 100 14.45 4.38 9.18
N LEU A 101 13.94 5.12 8.19
CA LEU A 101 14.58 5.18 6.87
C LEU A 101 15.86 6.01 6.83
N ALA A 102 16.09 6.88 7.81
CA ALA A 102 17.35 7.59 7.94
C ALA A 102 18.49 6.66 8.41
N GLU A 103 18.17 5.49 8.98
CA GLU A 103 19.14 4.46 9.34
C GLU A 103 19.59 3.68 8.09
N PRO A 104 20.90 3.72 7.73
CA PRO A 104 21.37 3.10 6.50
C PRO A 104 21.13 1.59 6.43
N GLU A 105 21.12 0.88 7.57
CA GLU A 105 20.88 -0.56 7.61
C GLU A 105 19.43 -0.92 7.30
N LEU A 106 18.47 -0.21 7.90
CA LEU A 106 17.05 -0.43 7.66
C LEU A 106 16.65 0.03 6.25
N ARG A 107 17.26 1.11 5.76
CA ARG A 107 17.08 1.54 4.37
C ARG A 107 17.58 0.48 3.38
N ARG A 108 18.81 -0.04 3.56
CA ARG A 108 19.35 -1.11 2.72
C ARG A 108 18.52 -2.39 2.77
N MET A 109 17.97 -2.72 3.94
CA MET A 109 17.08 -3.88 4.09
C MET A 109 15.82 -3.71 3.23
N LEU A 110 15.16 -2.55 3.30
CA LEU A 110 13.96 -2.28 2.50
C LEU A 110 14.29 -2.22 0.99
N ASP A 111 15.38 -1.55 0.61
CA ASP A 111 15.83 -1.48 -0.77
C ASP A 111 16.11 -2.88 -1.33
N ALA A 112 16.78 -3.76 -0.57
CA ALA A 112 17.03 -5.14 -0.99
C ALA A 112 15.73 -5.96 -1.16
N ILE A 113 14.73 -5.78 -0.28
CA ILE A 113 13.41 -6.40 -0.46
C ILE A 113 12.77 -5.90 -1.76
N TYR A 114 12.80 -4.60 -2.02
CA TYR A 114 12.22 -4.07 -3.25
C TYR A 114 12.94 -4.57 -4.50
N ASP A 115 14.26 -4.42 -4.53
CA ASP A 115 15.04 -4.61 -5.76
C ASP A 115 15.24 -6.09 -6.09
N GLU A 116 15.36 -6.95 -5.07
CA GLU A 116 15.62 -8.39 -5.28
C GLU A 116 14.37 -9.26 -5.23
N GLU A 117 13.27 -8.81 -4.62
CA GLU A 117 12.07 -9.65 -4.41
C GLU A 117 10.79 -9.02 -4.98
N VAL A 118 10.49 -7.75 -4.69
CA VAL A 118 9.23 -7.13 -5.13
C VAL A 118 9.24 -6.77 -6.61
N LEU A 119 10.23 -6.00 -7.07
CA LEU A 119 10.29 -5.51 -8.44
C LEU A 119 10.42 -6.64 -9.48
N PRO A 120 11.16 -7.74 -9.25
CA PRO A 120 11.16 -8.89 -10.15
C PRO A 120 9.78 -9.52 -10.35
N VAL A 121 8.94 -9.57 -9.29
CA VAL A 121 7.55 -10.07 -9.41
C VAL A 121 6.72 -9.14 -10.30
N PHE A 122 6.83 -7.83 -10.11
CA PHE A 122 6.14 -6.85 -10.96
C PHE A 122 6.60 -6.90 -12.42
N ALA A 123 7.91 -7.08 -12.66
CA ALA A 123 8.47 -7.24 -14.00
C ALA A 123 7.89 -8.48 -14.70
N ALA A 124 7.83 -9.62 -14.00
CA ALA A 124 7.21 -10.84 -14.51
C ALA A 124 5.69 -10.69 -14.74
N ALA A 125 5.02 -9.86 -13.94
CA ALA A 125 3.61 -9.51 -14.13
C ALA A 125 3.35 -8.47 -15.23
N GLY A 126 4.40 -7.97 -15.91
CA GLY A 126 4.28 -6.98 -16.99
C GLY A 126 3.95 -5.55 -16.53
N ILE A 127 4.22 -5.21 -15.26
CA ILE A 127 3.90 -3.90 -14.67
C ILE A 127 5.18 -3.05 -14.65
N ALA A 128 5.43 -2.32 -15.73
CA ALA A 128 6.67 -1.59 -15.96
C ALA A 128 6.82 -0.33 -15.10
N GLU A 129 5.72 0.20 -14.56
CA GLU A 129 5.72 1.41 -13.72
C GLU A 129 6.14 1.16 -12.26
N ALA A 130 6.33 -0.10 -11.85
CA ALA A 130 6.64 -0.46 -10.47
C ALA A 130 7.92 0.20 -9.91
N PRO A 131 9.05 0.27 -10.64
CA PRO A 131 10.25 0.95 -10.13
C PRO A 131 10.01 2.45 -9.86
N ALA A 132 9.35 3.16 -10.78
CA ALA A 132 9.04 4.58 -10.60
C ALA A 132 8.07 4.81 -9.42
N TYR A 133 7.11 3.90 -9.22
CA TYR A 133 6.22 3.95 -8.06
C TYR A 133 6.97 3.68 -6.76
N ARG A 134 7.91 2.73 -6.74
CA ARG A 134 8.80 2.47 -5.60
C ARG A 134 9.62 3.70 -5.21
N ASP A 135 10.17 4.42 -6.18
CA ASP A 135 10.93 5.66 -5.89
C ASP A 135 10.02 6.74 -5.30
N THR A 136 8.81 6.88 -5.86
CA THR A 136 7.78 7.78 -5.31
C THR A 136 7.42 7.40 -3.87
N VAL A 137 7.26 6.11 -3.57
CA VAL A 137 6.95 5.63 -2.22
C VAL A 137 8.08 5.94 -1.23
N ILE A 138 9.33 5.74 -1.62
CA ILE A 138 10.48 6.07 -0.79
C ILE A 138 10.54 7.58 -0.50
N GLU A 139 10.33 8.42 -1.50
CA GLU A 139 10.25 9.88 -1.31
C GLU A 139 9.15 10.24 -0.29
N ARG A 140 7.96 9.65 -0.44
CA ARG A 140 6.82 9.85 0.46
C ARG A 140 7.13 9.42 1.89
N PHE A 141 7.82 8.28 2.05
CA PHE A 141 8.23 7.79 3.37
C PHE A 141 9.26 8.69 4.06
N SER A 142 10.10 9.37 3.28
CA SER A 142 11.11 10.31 3.77
C SER A 142 10.58 11.74 3.98
N ASN A 143 9.28 11.98 3.84
CA ASN A 143 8.69 13.30 3.99
C ASN A 143 8.93 13.88 5.40
N PRO A 144 9.67 15.01 5.54
CA PRO A 144 10.02 15.58 6.84
C PRO A 144 8.85 16.26 7.56
N PHE A 145 7.73 16.48 6.86
CA PHE A 145 6.55 17.16 7.41
C PHE A 145 5.47 16.21 7.93
N LEU A 146 5.72 14.89 7.90
CA LEU A 146 4.77 13.88 8.35
C LEU A 146 5.34 13.06 9.50
N ASP A 147 4.67 13.12 10.64
CA ASP A 147 4.91 12.22 11.76
C ASP A 147 4.13 10.91 11.56
N HIS A 148 4.56 10.11 10.59
CA HIS A 148 3.93 8.82 10.32
C HIS A 148 4.51 7.76 11.27
N HIS A 149 3.88 7.59 12.44
CA HIS A 149 4.37 6.71 13.49
C HIS A 149 4.23 5.22 13.14
N LEU A 150 5.31 4.45 13.37
CA LEU A 150 5.31 3.01 13.15
C LEU A 150 4.35 2.27 14.10
N SER A 151 4.10 2.82 15.28
CA SER A 151 3.12 2.29 16.22
C SER A 151 1.67 2.32 15.70
N ASP A 152 1.32 3.28 14.84
CA ASP A 152 0.01 3.29 14.16
C ASP A 152 -0.04 2.30 13.00
N ILE A 153 1.07 2.17 12.28
CA ILE A 153 1.22 1.24 11.16
C ILE A 153 1.19 -0.22 11.63
N ALA A 154 1.76 -0.50 12.80
CA ALA A 154 1.88 -1.85 13.39
C ALA A 154 0.56 -2.42 13.92
N LYS A 155 -0.54 -1.65 13.98
CA LYS A 155 -1.85 -2.19 14.35
C LYS A 155 -2.27 -3.31 13.39
N ASP A 156 -2.75 -4.43 13.90
CA ASP A 156 -3.15 -5.62 13.11
C ASP A 156 -2.02 -6.16 12.20
N HIS A 157 -0.77 -6.15 12.70
CA HIS A 157 0.41 -6.48 11.90
C HIS A 157 0.37 -7.89 11.29
N ALA A 158 0.00 -8.90 12.07
CA ALA A 158 -0.10 -10.28 11.57
C ALA A 158 -1.03 -10.41 10.34
N ALA A 159 -2.23 -9.82 10.41
CA ALA A 159 -3.17 -9.81 9.28
C ALA A 159 -2.64 -9.00 8.08
N LYS A 160 -1.92 -7.90 8.35
CA LYS A 160 -1.24 -7.12 7.29
C LYS A 160 -0.14 -7.93 6.61
N LYS A 161 0.64 -8.73 7.34
CA LYS A 161 1.67 -9.61 6.78
C LYS A 161 1.06 -10.63 5.82
N GLU A 162 0.07 -11.40 6.27
CA GLU A 162 -0.60 -12.39 5.43
C GLU A 162 -1.15 -11.77 4.13
N ARG A 163 -1.89 -10.66 4.26
CA ARG A 163 -2.50 -10.00 3.09
C ARG A 163 -1.47 -9.42 2.11
N ARG A 164 -0.39 -8.82 2.62
CA ARG A 164 0.57 -8.06 1.80
C ARG A 164 1.71 -8.94 1.31
N ILE A 165 2.35 -9.64 2.23
CA ILE A 165 3.50 -10.52 1.94
C ILE A 165 3.01 -11.83 1.33
N GLY A 166 2.07 -12.51 1.98
CA GLY A 166 1.46 -13.73 1.44
C GLY A 166 0.81 -13.49 0.08
N GLY A 167 0.11 -12.35 -0.07
CA GLY A 167 -0.45 -11.92 -1.36
C GLY A 167 0.60 -11.73 -2.47
N LEU A 168 1.76 -11.13 -2.16
CA LEU A 168 2.83 -10.98 -3.14
C LEU A 168 3.48 -12.33 -3.48
N ARG A 169 3.66 -13.22 -2.49
CA ARG A 169 4.17 -14.58 -2.71
C ARG A 169 3.23 -15.38 -3.62
N GLN A 170 1.91 -15.24 -3.43
CA GLN A 170 0.92 -15.86 -4.31
C GLN A 170 1.06 -15.31 -5.74
N LEU A 171 1.11 -13.99 -5.90
CA LEU A 171 1.31 -13.38 -7.22
C LEU A 171 2.60 -13.87 -7.89
N ALA A 172 3.70 -13.97 -7.14
CA ALA A 172 4.96 -14.50 -7.63
C ALA A 172 4.84 -15.95 -8.13
N ALA A 173 4.11 -16.81 -7.41
CA ALA A 173 3.85 -18.18 -7.83
C ALA A 173 3.03 -18.27 -9.12
N GLU A 174 2.13 -17.31 -9.36
CA GLU A 174 1.31 -17.22 -10.58
C GLU A 174 2.11 -16.72 -11.79
N VAL A 175 2.89 -15.64 -11.63
CA VAL A 175 3.54 -14.93 -12.75
C VAL A 175 4.99 -15.36 -13.00
N ALA A 176 5.66 -15.93 -12.01
CA ALA A 176 7.03 -16.42 -12.10
C ALA A 176 7.24 -17.70 -11.27
N PRO A 177 6.66 -18.84 -11.72
CA PRO A 177 6.80 -20.11 -11.00
C PRO A 177 8.24 -20.46 -10.67
N GLY A 178 8.52 -20.76 -9.40
CA GLY A 178 9.87 -21.08 -8.90
C GLY A 178 10.67 -19.88 -8.39
N MET A 179 10.19 -18.65 -8.58
CA MET A 179 10.76 -17.47 -7.94
C MET A 179 10.66 -17.61 -6.41
N ARG A 180 11.76 -17.33 -5.72
CA ARG A 180 11.84 -17.38 -4.27
C ARG A 180 11.93 -15.97 -3.72
N LEU A 181 11.15 -15.71 -2.66
CA LEU A 181 11.15 -14.44 -1.92
C LEU A 181 11.60 -14.69 -0.47
N PRO A 182 12.89 -15.05 -0.25
CA PRO A 182 13.35 -15.56 1.04
C PRO A 182 13.26 -14.55 2.18
N ARG A 183 13.50 -13.25 1.93
CA ARG A 183 13.39 -12.22 2.99
C ARG A 183 11.94 -12.02 3.38
N LEU A 184 11.05 -11.97 2.40
CA LEU A 184 9.62 -11.84 2.65
C LEU A 184 9.05 -13.07 3.36
N ALA A 185 9.44 -14.29 2.95
CA ALA A 185 9.05 -15.51 3.65
C ALA A 185 9.53 -15.50 5.11
N ALA A 186 10.77 -15.08 5.38
CA ALA A 186 11.29 -14.97 6.74
C ALA A 186 10.51 -13.96 7.61
N ILE A 187 10.05 -12.85 7.05
CA ILE A 187 9.22 -11.86 7.76
C ILE A 187 7.83 -12.44 8.07
N GLU A 188 7.22 -13.12 7.11
CA GLU A 188 5.91 -13.75 7.30
C GLU A 188 5.95 -14.84 8.39
N GLU A 189 7.04 -15.61 8.42
CA GLU A 189 7.23 -16.77 9.31
C GLU A 189 7.88 -16.41 10.66
N SER A 190 8.20 -15.14 10.91
CA SER A 190 8.98 -14.68 12.08
C SER A 190 8.27 -14.81 13.44
N GLY A 191 6.94 -15.00 13.45
CA GLY A 191 6.11 -14.99 14.65
C GLY A 191 5.90 -13.60 15.29
N VAL A 192 6.44 -12.53 14.69
CA VAL A 192 6.22 -11.14 15.12
C VAL A 192 4.79 -10.71 14.79
N ALA A 193 4.07 -10.12 15.74
CA ALA A 193 2.65 -9.75 15.60
C ALA A 193 2.34 -8.40 16.26
#